data_AF-A0A1H0F3C9-F1
#
_entry.id   AF-A0A1H0F3C9-F1
#
_cell.length_a   1.000
_cell.length_b   1.000
_cell.length_c   1.000
_cell.angle_alpha   90.00
_cell.angle_beta   90.00
_cell.angle_gamma   90.00
#
_symmetry.space_group_name_H-M   'P 1'
#
loop_
_entity.id
_entity.type
_entity.pdbx_description
1 polymer ?
#
loop_
_entity_poly.entity_id
_entity_poly.type
_entity_poly.pdbx_seq_one_letter_code
_entity_poly.pdbx_strand_id
1 'polypeptide(L)'
;MAKYPVVVYGASGYTGMLTMDWLIDQNIPFTAVARNAGRVREMMAQRVVRLESATYEIIEAEHNVDSLIEAFKGAKVVCNTVGPFTKFGLTAVELRHLRCFIAVAEELHFARAAARLHIEQSPLSRIIKELEYRLGVQLFERTTRRTRLTWAGKVLLEEARRVLAVVDQAKASVKSAAAGYRGRIRIALSDGIPQARLAALLAQCREEEPEVEICLSEVTFSEQVRGLNDDLFDIGFAQSDEVGDGLVAEPVWFDPLVVAVPARHPLLTYRRVPLDEVVRYPLVLCDPQVCEGFWRQLQRVLGTVDARLTIADRVPTLDLMMALVAAGYGLGFSSLARITELNNPDVVARPLAGCPAMLTTYLVRRQGEPAEQLARFIGRVSPAESQALLPDHTSQKEIA
;
A
#
# COMPACT_ATOMS: atom_id res chain seq x y z
N MET A 1 9.86 14.84 55.39
CA MET A 1 8.66 13.99 55.48
C MET A 1 7.66 14.31 54.39
N ALA A 2 7.10 13.29 53.73
CA ALA A 2 6.05 13.44 52.72
C ALA A 2 4.72 13.88 53.34
N LYS A 3 4.09 14.91 52.76
CA LYS A 3 2.78 15.44 53.15
C LYS A 3 1.63 14.59 52.62
N TYR A 4 1.83 13.95 51.48
CA TYR A 4 0.79 13.17 50.79
C TYR A 4 1.05 11.66 50.86
N PRO A 5 -0.02 10.83 50.84
CA PRO A 5 0.09 9.38 51.06
C PRO A 5 0.80 8.64 49.92
N VAL A 6 0.91 9.23 48.73
CA VAL A 6 1.65 8.66 47.60
C VAL A 6 2.94 9.45 47.39
N VAL A 7 4.07 8.75 47.38
CA VAL A 7 5.37 9.31 47.02
C VAL A 7 5.80 8.78 45.66
N VAL A 8 6.21 9.66 44.76
CA VAL A 8 6.84 9.30 43.50
C VAL A 8 8.34 9.53 43.63
N TYR A 9 9.10 8.45 43.83
CA TYR A 9 10.55 8.50 43.91
C TYR A 9 11.17 8.36 42.53
N GLY A 10 12.04 9.31 42.16
CA GLY A 10 12.51 9.45 40.78
C GLY A 10 11.55 10.27 39.91
N ALA A 11 10.88 11.26 40.49
CA ALA A 11 9.89 12.10 39.80
C ALA A 11 10.42 12.87 38.57
N SER A 12 11.75 13.06 38.48
CA SER A 12 12.39 13.62 37.28
C SER A 12 12.55 12.62 36.14
N GLY A 13 12.36 11.33 36.40
CA GLY A 13 12.40 10.25 35.41
C GLY A 13 11.08 10.10 34.66
N TYR A 14 11.16 9.46 33.49
CA TYR A 14 10.03 9.25 32.59
C TYR A 14 8.84 8.53 33.25
N THR A 15 9.10 7.40 33.90
CA THR A 15 8.06 6.63 34.57
C THR A 15 7.47 7.39 35.76
N GLY A 16 8.28 8.21 36.44
CA GLY A 16 7.79 9.13 37.46
C GLY A 16 6.76 10.11 36.89
N MET A 17 7.01 10.67 35.71
CA MET A 17 6.08 11.58 35.03
C MET A 17 4.76 10.91 34.64
N LEU A 18 4.81 9.74 34.01
CA LEU A 18 3.59 8.98 33.69
C LEU A 18 2.80 8.59 34.95
N THR A 19 3.51 8.23 36.02
CA THR A 19 2.88 7.93 37.31
C THR A 19 2.15 9.18 37.82
N MET A 20 2.77 10.35 37.72
CA MET A 20 2.14 11.61 38.12
C MET A 20 0.94 11.96 37.23
N ASP A 21 1.03 11.79 35.91
CA ASP A 21 -0.11 12.00 34.99
C ASP A 21 -1.32 11.15 35.38
N TRP A 22 -1.08 9.87 35.68
CA TRP A 22 -2.12 8.95 36.13
C TRP A 22 -2.69 9.34 37.50
N LEU A 23 -1.84 9.76 38.45
CA LEU A 23 -2.30 10.23 39.76
C LEU A 23 -3.16 11.49 39.64
N ILE A 24 -2.82 12.40 38.71
CA ILE A 24 -3.62 13.59 38.39
C ILE A 24 -4.97 13.19 37.80
N ASP A 25 -5.00 12.22 36.88
CA ASP A 25 -6.25 11.67 36.34
C ASP A 25 -7.18 11.12 37.42
N GLN A 26 -6.61 10.51 38.45
CA GLN A 26 -7.36 9.93 39.56
C GLN A 26 -7.63 10.93 40.70
N ASN A 27 -7.22 12.19 40.55
CA ASN A 27 -7.29 13.22 41.58
C ASN A 27 -6.64 12.80 42.91
N ILE A 28 -5.53 12.04 42.83
CA ILE A 28 -4.78 11.55 43.98
C ILE A 28 -3.61 12.50 44.24
N PRO A 29 -3.51 13.11 45.44
CA PRO A 29 -2.42 14.01 45.74
C PRO A 29 -1.13 13.24 46.02
N PHE A 30 0.01 13.79 45.61
CA PHE A 30 1.29 13.09 45.66
C PHE A 30 2.48 13.97 46.03
N THR A 31 3.53 13.32 46.51
CA THR A 31 4.82 13.93 46.86
C THR A 31 5.85 13.51 45.82
N ALA A 32 6.37 14.45 45.04
CA ALA A 32 7.43 14.21 44.07
C ALA A 32 8.80 14.32 44.75
N VAL A 33 9.55 13.23 44.80
CA VAL A 33 10.88 13.19 45.43
C VAL A 33 11.97 13.10 44.36
N ALA A 34 12.92 14.03 44.41
CA ALA A 34 14.05 14.10 43.49
C ALA A 34 15.32 14.63 44.17
N ARG A 35 16.48 14.42 43.54
CA ARG A 35 17.78 14.92 44.03
C ARG A 35 17.98 16.42 43.84
N ASN A 36 17.16 17.08 43.02
CA ASN A 36 17.23 18.51 42.76
C ASN A 36 15.82 19.03 42.50
N ALA A 37 15.29 19.82 43.43
CA ALA A 37 13.94 20.35 43.39
C ALA A 37 13.74 21.36 42.25
N GLY A 38 14.78 22.12 41.88
CA GLY A 38 14.72 23.06 40.75
C GLY A 38 14.51 22.33 39.42
N ARG A 39 15.35 21.33 39.15
CA ARG A 39 15.30 20.52 37.94
C ARG A 39 14.00 19.73 37.82
N VAL A 40 13.53 19.10 38.91
CA VAL A 40 12.27 18.35 38.84
C VAL A 40 11.08 19.26 38.64
N ARG A 41 11.08 20.47 39.22
CA ARG A 41 10.02 21.46 39.01
C ARG A 41 9.92 21.90 37.56
N GLU A 42 11.06 22.22 36.94
CA GLU A 42 11.12 22.56 35.51
C GLU A 42 10.66 21.38 34.64
N MET A 43 11.17 20.18 34.90
CA MET A 43 10.81 18.99 34.14
C MET A 43 9.33 18.61 34.27
N MET A 44 8.75 18.74 35.47
CA MET A 44 7.33 18.51 35.70
C MET A 44 6.49 19.55 34.95
N ALA A 45 6.83 20.83 35.02
CA ALA A 45 6.12 21.88 34.29
C ALA A 45 6.14 21.69 32.77
N GLN A 46 7.22 21.10 32.23
CA GLN A 46 7.35 20.83 30.80
C GLN A 46 6.66 19.53 30.34
N ARG A 47 6.52 18.53 31.21
CA ARG A 47 6.25 17.14 30.77
C ARG A 47 5.10 16.43 31.47
N VAL A 48 4.62 16.93 32.61
CA VAL A 48 3.49 16.35 33.33
C VAL A 48 2.21 17.08 32.92
N VAL A 49 1.26 16.33 32.38
CA VAL A 49 0.02 16.83 31.80
C VAL A 49 -0.96 17.21 32.91
N ARG A 50 -1.49 18.44 32.85
CA ARG A 50 -2.44 19.01 33.83
C ARG A 50 -1.86 19.21 35.23
N LEU A 51 -0.56 19.44 35.32
CA LEU A 51 0.11 19.73 36.58
C LEU A 51 -0.51 20.94 37.31
N GLU A 52 -1.08 21.89 36.58
CA GLU A 52 -1.79 23.06 37.11
C GLU A 52 -3.04 22.71 37.93
N SER A 53 -3.67 21.57 37.66
CA SER A 53 -4.81 21.07 38.45
C SER A 53 -4.40 20.08 39.55
N ALA A 54 -3.11 19.73 39.62
CA ALA A 54 -2.61 18.72 40.52
C ALA A 54 -2.43 19.28 41.94
N THR A 55 -2.76 18.46 42.95
CA THR A 55 -2.36 18.72 44.34
C THR A 55 -1.08 17.95 44.63
N TYR A 56 0.06 18.64 44.69
CA TYR A 56 1.35 18.00 44.89
C TYR A 56 2.33 18.86 45.67
N GLU A 57 3.41 18.23 46.14
CA GLU A 57 4.59 18.92 46.64
C GLU A 57 5.87 18.31 46.05
N ILE A 58 6.98 19.03 46.17
CA ILE A 58 8.30 18.56 45.76
C ILE A 58 9.20 18.52 46.98
N ILE A 59 9.80 17.36 47.24
CA ILE A 59 10.82 17.17 48.28
C ILE A 59 12.15 16.89 47.62
N GLU A 60 13.17 17.63 48.02
CA GLU A 60 14.55 17.32 47.69
C GLU A 60 15.11 16.29 48.66
N ALA A 61 15.64 15.19 48.16
CA ALA A 61 16.26 14.15 48.98
C ALA A 61 17.46 13.53 48.27
N GLU A 62 18.54 13.33 49.01
CA GLU A 62 19.72 12.61 48.53
C GLU A 62 19.43 11.10 48.36
N HIS A 63 20.24 10.43 47.55
CA HIS A 63 20.13 8.98 47.32
C HIS A 63 20.88 8.20 48.41
N ASN A 64 20.55 8.45 49.68
CA ASN A 64 21.05 7.72 50.84
C ASN A 64 19.89 7.29 51.74
N VAL A 65 20.14 6.24 52.54
CA VAL A 65 19.08 5.56 53.31
C VAL A 65 18.39 6.52 54.27
N ASP A 66 19.14 7.30 55.04
CA ASP A 66 18.58 8.20 56.05
C ASP A 66 17.73 9.31 55.44
N SER A 67 18.20 9.91 54.34
CA SER A 67 17.47 10.97 53.62
C SER A 67 16.18 10.43 53.00
N LEU A 68 16.20 9.21 52.47
CA LEU A 68 15.01 8.59 51.89
C LEU A 68 14.02 8.11 52.94
N ILE A 69 14.49 7.60 54.09
CA ILE A 69 13.62 7.27 55.23
C ILE A 69 12.87 8.51 55.67
N GLU A 70 13.56 9.64 55.85
CA GLU A 70 12.93 10.89 56.27
C GLU A 70 12.02 11.48 55.17
N ALA A 71 12.39 11.34 53.89
CA ALA A 71 11.53 11.76 52.78
C ALA A 71 10.25 10.91 52.67
N PHE A 72 10.33 9.59 52.88
CA PHE A 72 9.21 8.66 52.70
C PHE A 72 8.36 8.47 53.96
N LYS A 73 8.83 8.96 55.10
CA LYS A 73 8.05 8.95 56.34
C LYS A 73 6.67 9.58 56.09
N GLY A 74 5.61 8.90 56.55
CA GLY A 74 4.22 9.31 56.32
C GLY A 74 3.60 8.83 54.99
N ALA A 75 4.40 8.32 54.05
CA ALA A 75 3.88 7.72 52.81
C ALA A 75 3.19 6.38 53.09
N LYS A 76 2.06 6.15 52.42
CA LYS A 76 1.37 4.85 52.37
C LYS A 76 1.84 4.01 51.18
N VAL A 77 2.19 4.67 50.08
CA VAL A 77 2.67 4.05 48.85
C VAL A 77 3.89 4.81 48.35
N VAL A 78 4.97 4.10 48.06
CA VAL A 78 6.16 4.65 47.41
C VAL A 78 6.30 4.04 46.02
N CYS A 79 6.01 4.84 45.00
CA CYS A 79 6.24 4.49 43.60
C CYS A 79 7.71 4.74 43.28
N ASN A 80 8.55 3.71 43.42
CA ASN A 80 9.94 3.74 43.00
C ASN A 80 10.07 3.23 41.57
N THR A 81 10.46 4.11 40.65
CA THR A 81 10.55 3.76 39.23
C THR A 81 12.00 3.85 38.75
N VAL A 82 12.70 2.72 38.84
CA VAL A 82 14.03 2.52 38.23
C VAL A 82 13.89 1.46 37.14
N GLY A 83 13.98 1.88 35.88
CA GLY A 83 13.91 0.98 34.72
C GLY A 83 14.32 1.67 33.41
N PRO A 84 14.75 0.92 32.38
CA PRO A 84 15.44 1.41 31.19
C PRO A 84 14.49 2.03 30.15
N PHE A 85 13.50 2.80 30.60
CA PHE A 85 12.47 3.39 29.74
C PHE A 85 12.98 4.60 28.94
N THR A 86 14.27 4.97 29.05
CA THR A 86 14.89 5.92 28.13
C THR A 86 14.83 5.47 26.67
N LYS A 87 14.68 4.15 26.39
CA LYS A 87 14.40 3.62 25.05
C LYS A 87 12.91 3.53 24.69
N PHE A 88 12.00 3.67 25.65
CA PHE A 88 10.56 3.43 25.49
C PHE A 88 9.68 4.59 25.99
N GLY A 89 10.25 5.79 26.16
CA GLY A 89 9.58 6.95 26.73
C GLY A 89 9.14 8.02 25.72
N LEU A 90 8.51 9.10 26.22
CA LEU A 90 7.83 10.27 25.58
C LEU A 90 8.48 10.87 24.30
N THR A 91 9.67 10.43 23.91
CA THR A 91 10.30 10.67 22.62
C THR A 91 9.83 9.70 21.51
N ALA A 92 9.05 8.66 21.83
CA ALA A 92 8.60 7.68 20.84
C ALA A 92 7.45 8.22 19.98
N VAL A 93 7.54 8.14 18.66
CA VAL A 93 6.37 8.34 17.80
C VAL A 93 5.44 7.14 17.96
N GLU A 94 4.16 7.38 18.26
CA GLU A 94 3.15 6.31 18.43
C GLU A 94 2.34 6.10 17.14
N LEU A 95 1.82 4.89 16.93
CA LEU A 95 0.97 4.59 15.76
C LEU A 95 -0.29 5.47 15.70
N ARG A 96 -0.81 5.91 16.85
CA ARG A 96 -1.90 6.89 16.92
C ARG A 96 -1.50 8.22 16.29
N HIS A 97 -0.28 8.69 16.53
CA HIS A 97 0.22 9.93 15.94
C HIS A 97 0.27 9.82 14.41
N LEU A 98 0.79 8.71 13.89
CA LEU A 98 0.87 8.46 12.45
C LEU A 98 -0.53 8.41 11.80
N ARG A 99 -1.48 7.71 12.42
CA ARG A 99 -2.88 7.67 11.93
C ARG A 99 -3.53 9.05 11.90
N CYS A 100 -3.38 9.82 12.96
CA CYS A 100 -3.89 11.18 13.02
C CYS A 100 -3.23 12.09 11.98
N PHE A 101 -1.92 11.97 11.81
CA PHE A 101 -1.14 12.72 10.83
C PHE A 101 -1.59 12.44 9.40
N ILE A 102 -1.69 11.17 9.01
CA ILE A 102 -2.15 10.77 7.67
C ILE A 102 -3.54 11.33 7.37
N ALA A 103 -4.49 11.24 8.33
CA ALA A 103 -5.82 11.79 8.12
C ALA A 103 -5.80 13.30 7.84
N VAL A 104 -4.98 14.07 8.57
CA VAL A 104 -4.84 15.53 8.33
C VAL A 104 -4.10 15.81 7.02
N ALA A 105 -3.10 15.01 6.68
CA ALA A 105 -2.32 15.13 5.45
C ALA A 105 -3.14 14.86 4.19
N GLU A 106 -4.07 13.90 4.23
CA GLU A 106 -4.96 13.57 3.12
C GLU A 106 -6.10 14.58 2.99
N GLU A 107 -6.72 14.98 4.11
CA GLU A 107 -7.84 15.92 4.09
C GLU A 107 -7.40 17.38 3.87
N LEU A 108 -6.16 17.72 4.22
CA LEU A 108 -5.64 19.09 4.32
C LEU A 108 -6.57 20.03 5.12
N HIS A 109 -7.37 19.45 6.02
CA HIS A 109 -8.39 20.14 6.79
C HIS A 109 -8.65 19.41 8.12
N PHE A 110 -8.30 20.06 9.23
CA PHE A 110 -8.38 19.46 10.57
C PHE A 110 -9.79 19.01 10.95
N ALA A 111 -10.84 19.80 10.67
CA ALA A 111 -12.22 19.39 11.01
C ALA A 111 -12.68 18.14 10.26
N ARG A 112 -12.39 18.03 8.94
CA ARG A 112 -12.72 16.84 8.15
C ARG A 112 -11.93 15.61 8.60
N ALA A 113 -10.64 15.79 8.89
CA ALA A 113 -9.81 14.72 9.43
C ALA A 113 -10.31 14.22 10.79
N ALA A 114 -10.74 15.13 11.66
CA ALA A 114 -11.31 14.80 12.96
C ALA A 114 -12.61 14.02 12.81
N ALA A 115 -13.50 14.46 11.91
CA ALA A 115 -14.73 13.75 11.56
C ALA A 115 -14.46 12.34 11.00
N ARG A 116 -13.49 12.18 10.09
CA ARG A 116 -13.07 10.87 9.54
C ARG A 116 -12.53 9.93 10.62
N LEU A 117 -11.88 10.47 11.64
CA LEU A 117 -11.34 9.71 12.77
C LEU A 117 -12.35 9.54 13.92
N HIS A 118 -13.57 10.07 13.78
CA HIS A 118 -14.59 10.10 14.84
C HIS A 118 -14.08 10.70 16.16
N ILE A 119 -13.32 11.79 16.08
CA ILE A 119 -12.83 12.54 17.23
C ILE A 119 -13.08 14.04 17.06
N GLU A 120 -12.94 14.80 18.15
CA GLU A 120 -13.01 16.25 18.13
C GLU A 120 -11.75 16.89 17.52
N GLN A 121 -11.91 18.08 16.93
CA GLN A 121 -10.81 18.79 16.27
C GLN A 121 -9.70 19.24 17.23
N SER A 122 -10.06 19.68 18.45
CA SER A 122 -9.09 20.15 19.45
C SER A 122 -8.10 19.05 19.87
N PRO A 123 -8.55 17.83 20.25
CA PRO A 123 -7.68 16.68 20.44
C PRO A 123 -6.79 16.35 19.24
N LEU A 124 -7.32 16.37 18.02
CA LEU A 124 -6.53 16.12 16.82
C LEU A 124 -5.40 17.13 16.65
N SER A 125 -5.69 18.43 16.82
CA SER A 125 -4.69 19.49 16.73
C SER A 125 -3.58 19.33 17.79
N ARG A 126 -3.93 18.90 19.01
CA ARG A 126 -2.96 18.61 20.08
C ARG A 126 -2.05 17.43 19.71
N ILE A 127 -2.62 16.33 19.20
CA ILE A 127 -1.87 15.17 18.74
C ILE A 127 -0.85 15.55 17.64
N ILE A 128 -1.26 16.36 16.66
CA ILE A 128 -0.33 16.79 15.60
C ILE A 128 0.77 17.69 16.15
N LYS A 129 0.44 18.64 17.04
CA LYS A 129 1.45 19.50 17.68
C LYS A 129 2.45 18.68 18.49
N GLU A 130 1.97 17.66 19.19
CA GLU A 130 2.81 16.74 19.95
C GLU A 130 3.74 15.94 19.03
N LEU A 131 3.24 15.45 17.89
CA LEU A 131 4.06 14.79 16.89
C LEU A 131 5.15 15.73 16.32
N GLU A 132 4.78 16.96 15.95
CA GLU A 132 5.72 17.98 15.47
C GLU A 132 6.79 18.31 16.52
N TYR A 133 6.38 18.43 17.79
CA TYR A 133 7.30 18.64 18.90
C TYR A 133 8.26 17.46 19.11
N ARG A 134 7.75 16.21 19.07
CA ARG A 134 8.57 14.99 19.23
C ARG A 134 9.58 14.83 18.08
N LEU A 135 9.21 15.23 16.87
CA LEU A 135 10.10 15.19 15.70
C LEU A 135 11.03 16.42 15.59
N GLY A 136 10.76 17.48 16.34
CA GLY A 136 11.52 18.73 16.28
C GLY A 136 11.34 19.52 14.98
N VAL A 137 10.32 19.20 14.17
CA VAL A 137 10.06 19.82 12.86
C VAL A 137 8.57 20.13 12.68
N GLN A 138 8.26 21.19 11.92
CA GLN A 138 6.89 21.45 11.49
C GLN A 138 6.53 20.58 10.30
N LEU A 139 5.39 19.91 10.38
CA LEU A 139 4.87 19.04 9.33
C LEU A 139 3.82 19.76 8.48
N PHE A 140 3.15 20.76 9.06
CA PHE A 140 2.15 21.57 8.38
C PHE A 140 2.45 23.06 8.42
N GLU A 141 2.32 23.70 7.26
CA GLU A 141 2.19 25.16 7.16
C GLU A 141 0.72 25.53 7.39
N ARG A 142 0.46 26.31 8.44
CA ARG A 142 -0.88 26.72 8.83
C ARG A 142 -1.07 28.21 8.55
N THR A 143 -1.99 28.54 7.66
CA THR A 143 -2.52 29.89 7.49
C THR A 143 -3.98 29.92 7.94
N THR A 144 -4.55 31.10 8.15
CA THR A 144 -5.97 31.27 8.53
C THR A 144 -6.96 30.66 7.53
N ARG A 145 -6.53 30.34 6.30
CA ARG A 145 -7.40 29.80 5.24
C ARG A 145 -6.93 28.49 4.62
N ARG A 146 -5.68 28.06 4.81
CA ARG A 146 -5.12 26.83 4.19
C ARG A 146 -4.17 26.11 5.11
N THR A 147 -4.28 24.79 5.12
CA THR A 147 -3.30 23.86 5.67
C THR A 147 -2.56 23.20 4.51
N ARG A 148 -1.23 23.16 4.54
CA ARG A 148 -0.40 22.48 3.54
C ARG A 148 0.69 21.68 4.24
N LEU A 149 1.13 20.60 3.62
CA LEU A 149 2.29 19.85 4.10
C LEU A 149 3.58 20.61 3.80
N THR A 150 4.48 20.67 4.78
CA THR A 150 5.89 21.03 4.55
C THR A 150 6.59 19.91 3.76
N TRP A 151 7.83 20.14 3.32
CA TRP A 151 8.64 19.05 2.75
C TRP A 151 8.83 17.91 3.76
N ALA A 152 9.13 18.22 5.03
CA ALA A 152 9.23 17.22 6.10
C ALA A 152 7.90 16.46 6.29
N GLY A 153 6.75 17.16 6.17
CA GLY A 153 5.44 16.54 6.17
C GLY A 153 5.22 15.56 5.01
N LYS A 154 5.68 15.90 3.79
CA LYS A 154 5.58 14.98 2.65
C LYS A 154 6.42 13.71 2.86
N VAL A 155 7.66 13.87 3.33
CA VAL A 155 8.53 12.73 3.66
C VAL A 155 7.88 11.87 4.74
N LEU A 156 7.40 12.47 5.83
CA LEU A 156 6.73 11.70 6.88
C LEU A 156 5.45 11.01 6.39
N LEU A 157 4.73 11.57 5.43
CA LEU A 157 3.50 10.95 4.89
C LEU A 157 3.81 9.60 4.22
N GLU A 158 4.86 9.55 3.41
CA GLU A 158 5.30 8.33 2.75
C GLU A 158 5.82 7.30 3.76
N GLU A 159 6.63 7.72 4.73
CA GLU A 159 7.14 6.83 5.79
C GLU A 159 6.02 6.33 6.73
N ALA A 160 5.09 7.20 7.11
CA ALA A 160 3.99 6.86 8.01
C ALA A 160 3.05 5.82 7.40
N ARG A 161 2.78 5.91 6.08
CA ARG A 161 1.99 4.90 5.36
C ARG A 161 2.67 3.54 5.38
N ARG A 162 3.97 3.50 5.07
CA ARG A 162 4.78 2.26 5.15
C ARG A 162 4.75 1.64 6.54
N VAL A 163 4.96 2.44 7.60
CA VAL A 163 4.92 1.93 8.99
C VAL A 163 3.54 1.32 9.32
N LEU A 164 2.45 1.98 8.95
CA LEU A 164 1.11 1.44 9.21
C LEU A 164 0.82 0.17 8.38
N ALA A 165 1.27 0.13 7.13
CA ALA A 165 1.17 -1.05 6.29
C ALA A 165 1.92 -2.25 6.89
N VAL A 166 3.15 -2.05 7.40
CA VAL A 166 3.92 -3.08 8.10
C VAL A 166 3.18 -3.59 9.34
N VAL A 167 2.55 -2.69 10.12
CA VAL A 167 1.78 -3.09 11.31
C VAL A 167 0.56 -3.92 10.92
N ASP A 168 -0.17 -3.54 9.87
CA ASP A 168 -1.33 -4.30 9.41
C ASP A 168 -0.90 -5.64 8.81
N GLN A 169 0.25 -5.69 8.13
CA GLN A 169 0.86 -6.92 7.65
C GLN A 169 1.28 -7.85 8.79
N ALA A 170 1.84 -7.32 9.88
CA ALA A 170 2.17 -8.12 11.06
C ALA A 170 0.92 -8.76 11.67
N LYS A 171 -0.19 -8.01 11.77
CA LYS A 171 -1.48 -8.58 12.24
C LYS A 171 -1.99 -9.67 11.31
N ALA A 172 -1.91 -9.44 10.00
CA ALA A 172 -2.34 -10.41 8.99
C ALA A 172 -1.51 -11.69 9.07
N SER A 173 -0.18 -11.56 9.19
CA SER A 173 0.75 -12.69 9.30
C SER A 173 0.51 -13.52 10.55
N VAL A 174 0.25 -12.88 11.71
CA VAL A 174 -0.11 -13.58 12.95
C VAL A 174 -1.41 -14.39 12.79
N LYS A 175 -2.40 -13.84 12.09
CA LYS A 175 -3.65 -14.57 11.79
C LYS A 175 -3.41 -15.74 10.84
N SER A 176 -2.62 -15.56 9.79
CA SER A 176 -2.26 -16.62 8.84
C SER A 176 -1.49 -17.75 9.53
N ALA A 177 -0.54 -17.41 10.41
CA ALA A 177 0.20 -18.39 11.21
C ALA A 177 -0.74 -19.18 12.14
N ALA A 178 -1.72 -18.51 12.76
CA ALA A 178 -2.75 -19.19 13.55
C ALA A 178 -3.66 -20.10 12.70
N ALA A 179 -3.81 -19.83 11.41
CA ALA A 179 -4.54 -20.66 10.45
C ALA A 179 -3.70 -21.82 9.86
N GLY A 180 -2.42 -21.95 10.25
CA GLY A 180 -1.54 -23.05 9.86
C GLY A 180 -0.55 -22.74 8.72
N TYR A 181 -0.56 -21.52 8.18
CA TYR A 181 0.38 -21.12 7.12
C TYR A 181 1.77 -20.78 7.69
N ARG A 182 2.81 -21.05 6.88
CA ARG A 182 4.23 -20.78 7.20
C ARG A 182 4.86 -19.72 6.30
N GLY A 183 4.03 -18.94 5.61
CA GLY A 183 4.43 -17.87 4.72
C GLY A 183 3.22 -17.20 4.10
N ARG A 184 3.42 -16.02 3.52
CA ARG A 184 2.37 -15.30 2.80
C ARG A 184 2.97 -14.46 1.67
N ILE A 185 2.36 -14.53 0.49
CA ILE A 185 2.73 -13.73 -0.68
C ILE A 185 1.50 -12.93 -1.13
N ARG A 186 1.65 -11.60 -1.22
CA ARG A 186 0.60 -10.67 -1.62
C ARG A 186 0.87 -10.18 -3.04
N ILE A 187 -0.06 -10.50 -3.93
CA ILE A 187 0.07 -10.31 -5.37
C ILE A 187 -0.99 -9.30 -5.83
N ALA A 188 -0.56 -8.17 -6.37
CA ALA A 188 -1.42 -7.25 -7.08
C ALA A 188 -1.57 -7.68 -8.55
N LEU A 189 -2.80 -7.65 -9.07
CA LEU A 189 -3.08 -7.91 -10.48
C LEU A 189 -3.66 -6.63 -11.07
N SER A 190 -2.97 -6.04 -12.05
CA SER A 190 -3.53 -5.00 -12.90
C SER A 190 -4.19 -5.61 -14.14
N ASP A 191 -4.76 -4.76 -14.99
CA ASP A 191 -5.45 -5.12 -16.23
C ASP A 191 -4.67 -6.08 -17.15
N GLY A 192 -5.42 -6.99 -17.80
CA GLY A 192 -4.94 -7.77 -18.95
C GLY A 192 -4.07 -8.99 -18.63
N ILE A 193 -4.14 -9.54 -17.42
CA ILE A 193 -3.38 -10.76 -17.08
C ILE A 193 -4.01 -11.99 -17.73
N PRO A 194 -3.24 -12.83 -18.46
CA PRO A 194 -3.74 -14.09 -19.00
C PRO A 194 -4.14 -15.05 -17.87
N GLN A 195 -5.43 -15.38 -17.75
CA GLN A 195 -5.95 -16.16 -16.62
C GLN A 195 -5.39 -17.59 -16.63
N ALA A 196 -5.24 -18.21 -17.81
CA ALA A 196 -4.67 -19.54 -17.92
C ALA A 196 -3.23 -19.63 -17.37
N ARG A 197 -2.38 -18.61 -17.63
CA ARG A 197 -1.00 -18.58 -17.14
C ARG A 197 -0.95 -18.35 -15.63
N LEU A 198 -1.77 -17.42 -15.13
CA LEU A 198 -1.90 -17.18 -13.69
C LEU A 198 -2.38 -18.44 -12.96
N ALA A 199 -3.40 -19.12 -13.49
CA ALA A 199 -3.92 -20.35 -12.89
C ALA A 199 -2.87 -21.47 -12.85
N ALA A 200 -2.09 -21.65 -13.92
CA ALA A 200 -1.00 -22.62 -13.95
C ALA A 200 0.08 -22.30 -12.91
N LEU A 201 0.49 -21.04 -12.79
CA LEU A 201 1.44 -20.59 -11.77
C LEU A 201 0.92 -20.86 -10.35
N LEU A 202 -0.34 -20.52 -10.07
CA LEU A 202 -0.97 -20.74 -8.76
C LEU A 202 -1.10 -22.23 -8.43
N ALA A 203 -1.43 -23.07 -9.41
CA ALA A 203 -1.51 -24.51 -9.25
C ALA A 203 -0.13 -25.10 -8.88
N GLN A 204 0.93 -24.69 -9.58
CA GLN A 204 2.30 -25.10 -9.29
C GLN A 204 2.74 -24.66 -7.88
N CYS A 205 2.43 -23.41 -7.49
CA CYS A 205 2.76 -22.94 -6.14
C CYS A 205 2.04 -23.74 -5.05
N ARG A 206 0.77 -24.10 -5.28
CA ARG A 206 -0.02 -24.89 -4.34
C ARG A 206 0.50 -26.34 -4.20
N GLU A 207 1.05 -26.90 -5.27
CA GLU A 207 1.62 -28.24 -5.27
C GLU A 207 2.97 -28.29 -4.53
N GLU A 208 3.84 -27.29 -4.76
CA GLU A 208 5.20 -27.27 -4.22
C GLU A 208 5.32 -26.68 -2.81
N GLU A 209 4.53 -25.65 -2.48
CA GLU A 209 4.56 -24.94 -1.19
C GLU A 209 3.13 -24.68 -0.64
N PRO A 210 2.35 -25.74 -0.32
CA PRO A 210 0.97 -25.61 0.17
C PRO A 210 0.85 -24.84 1.49
N GLU A 211 1.93 -24.71 2.26
CA GLU A 211 1.99 -23.95 3.51
C GLU A 211 2.13 -22.44 3.31
N VAL A 212 2.32 -21.95 2.08
CA VAL A 212 2.39 -20.52 1.76
C VAL A 212 1.03 -20.00 1.33
N GLU A 213 0.51 -19.01 2.05
CA GLU A 213 -0.73 -18.33 1.68
C GLU A 213 -0.50 -17.37 0.50
N ILE A 214 -1.20 -17.56 -0.61
CA ILE A 214 -1.19 -16.61 -1.72
C ILE A 214 -2.45 -15.74 -1.65
N CYS A 215 -2.26 -14.41 -1.62
CA CYS A 215 -3.35 -13.44 -1.61
C CYS A 215 -3.33 -12.60 -2.88
N LEU A 216 -4.39 -12.67 -3.67
CA LEU A 216 -4.54 -11.89 -4.90
C LEU A 216 -5.40 -10.65 -4.64
N SER A 217 -5.08 -9.54 -5.28
CA SER A 217 -5.88 -8.31 -5.24
C SER A 217 -5.91 -7.67 -6.62
N GLU A 218 -7.10 -7.53 -7.18
CA GLU A 218 -7.31 -6.76 -8.41
C GLU A 218 -7.33 -5.27 -8.07
N VAL A 219 -6.43 -4.53 -8.71
CA VAL A 219 -6.22 -3.09 -8.45
C VAL A 219 -5.87 -2.38 -9.76
N THR A 220 -6.06 -1.07 -9.81
CA THR A 220 -5.53 -0.27 -10.93
C THR A 220 -4.01 -0.30 -10.95
N PHE A 221 -3.38 -0.07 -12.11
CA PHE A 221 -1.92 -0.01 -12.21
C PHE A 221 -1.30 1.03 -11.24
N SER A 222 -1.94 2.20 -11.14
CA SER A 222 -1.54 3.25 -10.19
C SER A 222 -1.61 2.79 -8.72
N GLU A 223 -2.65 2.05 -8.33
CA GLU A 223 -2.77 1.46 -6.98
C GLU A 223 -1.76 0.34 -6.73
N GLN A 224 -1.45 -0.47 -7.74
CA GLN A 224 -0.40 -1.48 -7.66
C GLN A 224 0.96 -0.84 -7.39
N VAL A 225 1.35 0.19 -8.16
CA VAL A 225 2.62 0.90 -7.97
C VAL A 225 2.68 1.51 -6.58
N ARG A 226 1.61 2.18 -6.13
CA ARG A 226 1.55 2.75 -4.78
C ARG A 226 1.63 1.68 -3.71
N GLY A 227 0.88 0.60 -3.85
CA GLY A 227 0.84 -0.50 -2.88
C GLY A 227 2.15 -1.28 -2.80
N LEU A 228 2.90 -1.38 -3.89
CA LEU A 228 4.25 -1.93 -3.86
C LEU A 228 5.21 -0.99 -3.11
N ASN A 229 5.13 0.32 -3.31
CA ASN A 229 5.95 1.28 -2.55
C ASN A 229 5.58 1.34 -1.05
N ASP A 230 4.30 1.17 -0.73
CA ASP A 230 3.76 1.21 0.63
C ASP A 230 3.88 -0.15 1.36
N ASP A 231 4.60 -1.14 0.84
CA ASP A 231 4.71 -2.51 1.40
C ASP A 231 3.35 -3.24 1.57
N LEU A 232 2.31 -2.83 0.84
CA LEU A 232 0.98 -3.49 0.81
C LEU A 232 0.99 -4.75 -0.06
N PHE A 233 1.79 -4.75 -1.12
CA PHE A 233 2.00 -5.89 -2.01
C PHE A 233 3.47 -6.29 -2.02
N ASP A 234 3.73 -7.58 -2.25
CA ASP A 234 5.08 -8.12 -2.38
C ASP A 234 5.52 -8.14 -3.85
N ILE A 235 4.56 -8.39 -4.74
CA ILE A 235 4.74 -8.48 -6.18
C ILE A 235 3.46 -8.03 -6.89
N GLY A 236 3.58 -7.61 -8.14
CA GLY A 236 2.43 -7.35 -9.00
C GLY A 236 2.63 -7.86 -10.41
N PHE A 237 1.53 -8.09 -11.12
CA PHE A 237 1.52 -8.37 -12.56
C PHE A 237 0.81 -7.23 -13.26
N ALA A 238 1.43 -6.66 -14.29
CA ALA A 238 0.87 -5.53 -15.01
C ALA A 238 1.21 -5.53 -16.51
N GLN A 239 0.42 -4.83 -17.31
CA GLN A 239 0.73 -4.59 -18.73
C GLN A 239 1.50 -3.27 -18.95
N SER A 240 2.24 -2.77 -17.96
CA SER A 240 3.12 -1.62 -18.13
C SER A 240 4.41 -1.78 -17.35
N ASP A 241 5.50 -1.33 -17.98
CA ASP A 241 6.87 -1.24 -17.46
C ASP A 241 7.21 0.15 -16.92
N GLU A 242 6.32 1.13 -17.07
CA GLU A 242 6.47 2.50 -16.56
C GLU A 242 6.22 2.52 -15.05
N VAL A 243 7.11 1.85 -14.33
CA VAL A 243 7.15 1.78 -12.89
C VAL A 243 8.09 2.89 -12.40
N GLY A 244 7.64 3.68 -11.43
CA GLY A 244 8.45 4.79 -10.90
C GLY A 244 9.72 4.31 -10.19
N ASP A 245 10.50 5.26 -9.66
CA ASP A 245 11.74 4.96 -8.95
C ASP A 245 11.53 3.97 -7.79
N GLY A 246 12.48 3.04 -7.63
CA GLY A 246 12.47 2.02 -6.57
C GLY A 246 11.73 0.72 -6.91
N LEU A 247 11.08 0.64 -8.08
CA LEU A 247 10.47 -0.58 -8.60
C LEU A 247 11.24 -1.10 -9.83
N VAL A 248 11.13 -2.40 -10.06
CA VAL A 248 11.65 -3.09 -11.25
C VAL A 248 10.48 -3.80 -11.92
N ALA A 249 10.38 -3.67 -13.24
CA ALA A 249 9.43 -4.38 -14.09
C ALA A 249 10.20 -5.35 -15.00
N GLU A 250 9.94 -6.64 -14.86
CA GLU A 250 10.59 -7.72 -15.62
C GLU A 250 9.54 -8.37 -16.54
N PRO A 251 9.77 -8.47 -17.86
CA PRO A 251 8.80 -9.10 -18.76
C PRO A 251 8.74 -10.60 -18.49
N VAL A 252 7.54 -11.13 -18.25
CA VAL A 252 7.34 -12.54 -17.87
C VAL A 252 6.44 -13.31 -18.83
N TRP A 253 5.41 -12.67 -19.37
CA TRP A 253 4.52 -13.32 -20.34
C TRP A 253 4.31 -12.45 -21.57
N PHE A 254 4.15 -13.13 -22.71
CA PHE A 254 3.89 -12.51 -24.00
C PHE A 254 2.64 -13.15 -24.61
N ASP A 255 1.75 -12.32 -25.12
CA ASP A 255 0.52 -12.76 -25.78
C ASP A 255 0.31 -11.99 -27.09
N PRO A 256 0.00 -12.65 -28.22
CA PRO A 256 -0.27 -11.94 -29.46
C PRO A 256 -1.45 -10.96 -29.33
N LEU A 257 -1.24 -9.71 -29.71
CA LEU A 257 -2.31 -8.74 -29.90
C LEU A 257 -3.06 -9.08 -31.19
N VAL A 258 -4.37 -9.28 -31.07
CA VAL A 258 -5.26 -9.62 -32.17
C VAL A 258 -6.47 -8.71 -32.20
N VAL A 259 -7.10 -8.62 -33.36
CA VAL A 259 -8.37 -7.92 -33.56
C VAL A 259 -9.51 -8.89 -33.25
N ALA A 260 -10.41 -8.48 -32.37
CA ALA A 260 -11.69 -9.14 -32.16
C ALA A 260 -12.67 -8.65 -33.22
N VAL A 261 -13.14 -9.57 -34.06
CA VAL A 261 -13.96 -9.29 -35.23
C VAL A 261 -15.29 -10.04 -35.12
N PRO A 262 -16.46 -9.42 -35.40
CA PRO A 262 -17.73 -10.13 -35.42
C PRO A 262 -17.71 -11.26 -36.47
N ALA A 263 -18.35 -12.40 -36.18
CA ALA A 263 -18.31 -13.61 -37.02
C ALA A 263 -18.81 -13.42 -38.47
N ARG A 264 -19.53 -12.33 -38.74
CA ARG A 264 -20.07 -11.97 -40.07
C ARG A 264 -19.50 -10.65 -40.60
N HIS A 265 -18.23 -10.34 -40.31
CA HIS A 265 -17.60 -9.08 -40.72
C HIS A 265 -16.78 -9.22 -42.02
N PRO A 266 -16.78 -8.23 -42.93
CA PRO A 266 -16.00 -8.26 -44.19
C PRO A 266 -14.49 -8.49 -44.01
N LEU A 267 -13.93 -8.00 -42.90
CA LEU A 267 -12.50 -8.17 -42.58
C LEU A 267 -12.08 -9.64 -42.38
N LEU A 268 -13.03 -10.57 -42.20
CA LEU A 268 -12.72 -12.00 -42.10
C LEU A 268 -12.21 -12.62 -43.41
N THR A 269 -12.31 -11.89 -44.53
CA THR A 269 -11.63 -12.26 -45.79
C THR A 269 -10.10 -12.24 -45.65
N TYR A 270 -9.55 -11.42 -44.75
CA TYR A 270 -8.14 -11.40 -44.44
C TYR A 270 -7.79 -12.48 -43.42
N ARG A 271 -6.75 -13.29 -43.72
CA ARG A 271 -6.15 -14.19 -42.72
C ARG A 271 -5.38 -13.43 -41.64
N ARG A 272 -4.72 -12.34 -42.04
CA ARG A 272 -4.09 -11.34 -41.17
C ARG A 272 -4.54 -9.97 -41.63
N VAL A 273 -5.14 -9.19 -40.75
CA VAL A 273 -5.85 -7.95 -41.12
C VAL A 273 -4.86 -6.78 -41.10
N PRO A 274 -4.70 -6.02 -42.20
CA PRO A 274 -3.95 -4.78 -42.19
C PRO A 274 -4.55 -3.77 -41.19
N LEU A 275 -3.71 -3.13 -40.37
CA LEU A 275 -4.20 -2.22 -39.34
C LEU A 275 -4.95 -1.02 -39.93
N ASP A 276 -4.52 -0.54 -41.10
CA ASP A 276 -5.18 0.51 -41.89
C ASP A 276 -6.58 0.12 -42.38
N GLU A 277 -6.87 -1.16 -42.55
CA GLU A 277 -8.22 -1.66 -42.85
C GLU A 277 -9.06 -1.75 -41.57
N VAL A 278 -8.47 -2.13 -40.42
CA VAL A 278 -9.18 -2.19 -39.13
C VAL A 278 -9.71 -0.83 -38.71
N VAL A 279 -8.86 0.20 -38.76
CA VAL A 279 -9.18 1.55 -38.25
C VAL A 279 -10.22 2.30 -39.09
N ARG A 280 -10.59 1.77 -40.27
CA ARG A 280 -11.70 2.29 -41.10
C ARG A 280 -13.07 1.96 -40.52
N TYR A 281 -13.15 0.99 -39.63
CA TYR A 281 -14.39 0.58 -38.96
C TYR A 281 -14.49 1.17 -37.55
N PRO A 282 -15.69 1.28 -36.99
CA PRO A 282 -15.88 1.72 -35.61
C PRO A 282 -15.18 0.78 -34.62
N LEU A 283 -14.48 1.35 -33.64
CA LEU A 283 -13.70 0.63 -32.63
C LEU A 283 -14.37 0.72 -31.25
N VAL A 284 -14.46 -0.42 -30.56
CA VAL A 284 -14.79 -0.50 -29.14
C VAL A 284 -13.48 -0.70 -28.38
N LEU A 285 -13.10 0.28 -27.56
CA LEU A 285 -11.79 0.31 -26.90
C LEU A 285 -11.95 0.30 -25.38
N CYS A 286 -10.95 -0.19 -24.65
CA CYS A 286 -10.97 -0.07 -23.20
C CYS A 286 -10.82 1.39 -22.75
N ASP A 287 -11.40 1.70 -21.59
CA ASP A 287 -11.23 2.99 -20.94
C ASP A 287 -9.75 3.15 -20.49
N PRO A 288 -9.03 4.20 -20.95
CA PRO A 288 -7.63 4.43 -20.59
C PRO A 288 -7.38 4.60 -19.09
N GLN A 289 -8.38 5.02 -18.32
CA GLN A 289 -8.25 5.20 -16.87
C GLN A 289 -8.38 3.88 -16.11
N VAL A 290 -9.03 2.88 -16.70
CA VAL A 290 -9.26 1.56 -16.07
C VAL A 290 -8.24 0.53 -16.57
N CYS A 291 -7.97 0.52 -17.87
CA CYS A 291 -7.04 -0.40 -18.52
C CYS A 291 -5.79 0.33 -19.01
N GLU A 292 -5.13 1.04 -18.09
CA GLU A 292 -4.01 1.92 -18.39
C GLU A 292 -2.84 1.18 -19.08
N GLY A 293 -2.48 -0.01 -18.58
CA GLY A 293 -1.36 -0.79 -19.12
C GLY A 293 -1.67 -1.30 -20.53
N PHE A 294 -2.83 -1.92 -20.72
CA PHE A 294 -3.28 -2.39 -22.02
C PHE A 294 -3.40 -1.24 -23.03
N TRP A 295 -4.00 -0.12 -22.61
CA TRP A 295 -4.17 1.05 -23.47
C TRP A 295 -2.83 1.62 -23.96
N ARG A 296 -1.82 1.72 -23.10
CA ARG A 296 -0.48 2.21 -23.49
C ARG A 296 0.16 1.31 -24.56
N GLN A 297 0.08 -0.02 -24.39
CA GLN A 297 0.62 -0.94 -25.38
C GLN A 297 -0.17 -0.86 -26.71
N LEU A 298 -1.50 -0.79 -26.65
CA LEU A 298 -2.34 -0.62 -27.83
C LEU A 298 -2.08 0.71 -28.54
N GLN A 299 -1.87 1.80 -27.80
CA GLN A 299 -1.58 3.12 -28.36
C GLN A 299 -0.26 3.12 -29.16
N ARG A 300 0.75 2.36 -28.75
CA ARG A 300 2.00 2.19 -29.52
C ARG A 300 1.74 1.54 -30.88
N VAL A 301 0.79 0.60 -30.95
CA VAL A 301 0.38 -0.05 -32.21
C VAL A 301 -0.46 0.89 -33.06
N LEU A 302 -1.50 1.51 -32.49
CA LEU A 302 -2.39 2.43 -33.21
C LEU A 302 -1.66 3.68 -33.71
N GLY A 303 -0.64 4.15 -33.00
CA GLY A 303 0.18 5.31 -33.40
C GLY A 303 1.05 5.08 -34.64
N THR A 304 1.11 3.85 -35.16
CA THR A 304 1.81 3.56 -36.44
C THR A 304 1.00 3.92 -37.67
N VAL A 305 -0.29 4.23 -37.52
CA VAL A 305 -1.18 4.57 -38.63
C VAL A 305 -1.58 6.04 -38.57
N ASP A 306 -1.42 6.73 -39.70
CA ASP A 306 -1.87 8.12 -39.87
C ASP A 306 -3.34 8.15 -40.30
N ALA A 307 -4.23 7.65 -39.44
CA ALA A 307 -5.67 7.61 -39.69
C ALA A 307 -6.46 8.09 -38.48
N ARG A 308 -7.56 8.79 -38.73
CA ARG A 308 -8.49 9.20 -37.68
C ARG A 308 -9.33 8.01 -37.22
N LEU A 309 -9.14 7.59 -35.98
CA LEU A 309 -9.88 6.48 -35.37
C LEU A 309 -11.35 6.88 -35.16
N THR A 310 -12.27 6.01 -35.59
CA THR A 310 -13.69 6.11 -35.24
C THR A 310 -13.94 5.28 -33.99
N ILE A 311 -14.13 5.92 -32.84
CA ILE A 311 -14.41 5.23 -31.57
C ILE A 311 -15.93 5.11 -31.42
N ALA A 312 -16.45 3.89 -31.47
CA ALA A 312 -17.86 3.60 -31.21
C ALA A 312 -18.19 3.74 -29.73
N ASP A 313 -17.33 3.19 -28.87
CA ASP A 313 -17.51 3.23 -27.42
C ASP A 313 -16.20 3.02 -26.66
N ARG A 314 -16.16 3.46 -25.39
CA ARG A 314 -15.11 3.17 -24.43
C ARG A 314 -15.68 2.42 -23.24
N VAL A 315 -15.13 1.23 -22.97
CA VAL A 315 -15.69 0.32 -21.97
C VAL A 315 -14.70 0.00 -20.85
N PRO A 316 -15.17 -0.17 -19.60
CA PRO A 316 -14.30 -0.41 -18.46
C PRO A 316 -13.70 -1.83 -18.43
N THR A 317 -14.23 -2.80 -19.19
CA THR A 317 -13.76 -4.19 -19.15
C THR A 317 -13.66 -4.80 -20.55
N LEU A 318 -12.72 -5.73 -20.72
CA LEU A 318 -12.58 -6.53 -21.94
C LEU A 318 -13.82 -7.39 -22.20
N ASP A 319 -14.52 -7.87 -21.17
CA ASP A 319 -15.71 -8.70 -21.36
C ASP A 319 -16.87 -7.90 -21.97
N LEU A 320 -17.06 -6.65 -21.54
CA LEU A 320 -18.04 -5.77 -22.15
C LEU A 320 -17.64 -5.39 -23.59
N MET A 321 -16.35 -5.17 -23.84
CA MET A 321 -15.85 -4.95 -25.21
C MET A 321 -16.21 -6.13 -26.11
N MET A 322 -16.00 -7.37 -25.65
CA MET A 322 -16.30 -8.58 -26.41
C MET A 322 -17.81 -8.73 -26.66
N ALA A 323 -18.66 -8.37 -25.70
CA ALA A 323 -20.10 -8.37 -25.90
C ALA A 323 -20.55 -7.37 -26.99
N LEU A 324 -19.97 -6.17 -27.01
CA LEU A 324 -20.27 -5.17 -28.05
C LEU A 324 -19.73 -5.58 -29.43
N VAL A 325 -18.55 -6.20 -29.48
CA VAL A 325 -18.00 -6.78 -30.72
C VAL A 325 -18.90 -7.91 -31.23
N ALA A 326 -19.32 -8.84 -30.36
CA ALA A 326 -20.23 -9.93 -30.73
C ALA A 326 -21.55 -9.39 -31.31
N ALA A 327 -22.08 -8.31 -30.73
CA ALA A 327 -23.28 -7.65 -31.19
C ALA A 327 -23.08 -6.75 -32.43
N GLY A 328 -21.84 -6.62 -32.93
CA GLY A 328 -21.53 -5.89 -34.16
C GLY A 328 -21.46 -4.38 -34.04
N TYR A 329 -21.34 -3.83 -32.82
CA TYR A 329 -21.19 -2.37 -32.60
C TYR A 329 -19.83 -1.83 -33.06
N GLY A 330 -18.83 -2.69 -33.24
CA GLY A 330 -17.52 -2.33 -33.73
C GLY A 330 -16.51 -3.48 -33.63
N LEU A 331 -15.24 -3.15 -33.87
CA LEU A 331 -14.09 -4.05 -33.70
C LEU A 331 -13.40 -3.77 -32.38
N GLY A 332 -12.81 -4.79 -31.77
CA GLY A 332 -12.03 -4.68 -30.54
C GLY A 332 -10.59 -5.13 -30.73
N PHE A 333 -9.73 -4.83 -29.75
CA PHE A 333 -8.38 -5.37 -29.67
C PHE A 333 -8.21 -6.12 -28.36
N SER A 334 -7.59 -7.29 -28.39
CA SER A 334 -7.33 -8.06 -27.18
C SER A 334 -6.18 -9.04 -27.38
N SER A 335 -5.82 -9.75 -26.31
CA SER A 335 -4.88 -10.87 -26.39
C SER A 335 -5.56 -12.08 -27.04
N LEU A 336 -4.79 -12.90 -27.75
CA LEU A 336 -5.30 -14.14 -28.36
C LEU A 336 -5.77 -15.11 -27.28
N ALA A 337 -5.04 -15.22 -26.16
CA ALA A 337 -5.47 -16.04 -25.04
C ALA A 337 -6.83 -15.58 -24.51
N ARG A 338 -7.07 -14.27 -24.38
CA ARG A 338 -8.34 -13.78 -23.82
C ARG A 338 -9.54 -14.08 -24.71
N ILE A 339 -9.40 -13.90 -26.03
CA ILE A 339 -10.49 -14.25 -26.96
C ILE A 339 -10.76 -15.76 -26.90
N THR A 340 -9.70 -16.57 -26.82
CA THR A 340 -9.81 -18.03 -26.74
C THR A 340 -10.47 -18.48 -25.44
N GLU A 341 -10.12 -17.88 -24.30
CA GLU A 341 -10.71 -18.14 -22.98
C GLU A 341 -12.21 -17.84 -22.95
N LEU A 342 -12.64 -16.73 -23.56
CA LEU A 342 -14.05 -16.35 -23.62
C LEU A 342 -14.87 -17.25 -24.53
N ASN A 343 -14.23 -17.92 -25.49
CA ASN A 343 -14.83 -18.92 -26.38
C ASN A 343 -16.19 -18.50 -26.97
N ASN A 344 -16.31 -17.23 -27.39
CA ASN A 344 -17.55 -16.70 -27.94
C ASN A 344 -17.63 -17.01 -29.45
N PRO A 345 -18.61 -17.79 -29.92
CA PRO A 345 -18.70 -18.19 -31.33
C PRO A 345 -19.00 -17.02 -32.28
N ASP A 346 -19.55 -15.91 -31.78
CA ASP A 346 -19.85 -14.72 -32.57
C ASP A 346 -18.66 -13.76 -32.70
N VAL A 347 -17.52 -14.09 -32.07
CA VAL A 347 -16.28 -13.30 -32.13
C VAL A 347 -15.15 -14.16 -32.68
N VAL A 348 -14.48 -13.65 -33.69
CA VAL A 348 -13.34 -14.30 -34.34
C VAL A 348 -12.09 -13.47 -34.11
N ALA A 349 -11.05 -14.10 -33.55
CA ALA A 349 -9.72 -13.50 -33.45
C ALA A 349 -9.05 -13.45 -34.83
N ARG A 350 -8.50 -12.29 -35.18
CA ARG A 350 -7.65 -12.14 -36.37
C ARG A 350 -6.33 -11.44 -36.04
N PRO A 351 -5.17 -12.04 -36.36
CA PRO A 351 -3.89 -11.38 -36.21
C PRO A 351 -3.79 -10.13 -37.09
N LEU A 352 -3.02 -9.14 -36.65
CA LEU A 352 -2.65 -8.01 -37.48
C LEU A 352 -1.62 -8.45 -38.56
N ALA A 353 -1.67 -7.83 -39.73
CA ALA A 353 -0.65 -8.01 -40.76
C ALA A 353 0.64 -7.27 -40.38
N GLY A 354 1.78 -7.77 -40.88
CA GLY A 354 3.11 -7.24 -40.55
C GLY A 354 3.77 -7.97 -39.38
N CYS A 355 4.59 -7.25 -38.61
CA CYS A 355 5.23 -7.78 -37.41
C CYS A 355 4.19 -8.07 -36.33
N PRO A 356 4.19 -9.27 -35.72
CA PRO A 356 3.26 -9.59 -34.64
C PRO A 356 3.43 -8.61 -33.49
N ALA A 357 2.39 -7.82 -33.21
CA ALA A 357 2.33 -7.01 -32.01
C ALA A 357 2.10 -7.96 -30.82
N MET A 358 2.95 -7.87 -29.81
CA MET A 358 2.87 -8.70 -28.60
C MET A 358 2.46 -7.81 -27.42
N LEU A 359 1.44 -8.24 -26.68
CA LEU A 359 1.16 -7.73 -25.35
C LEU A 359 2.13 -8.37 -24.37
N THR A 360 2.79 -7.54 -23.58
CA THR A 360 3.74 -7.97 -22.55
C THR A 360 3.12 -7.82 -21.18
N THR A 361 3.11 -8.89 -20.39
CA THR A 361 2.87 -8.83 -18.96
C THR A 361 4.21 -8.76 -18.24
N TYR A 362 4.35 -7.77 -17.38
CA TYR A 362 5.48 -7.52 -16.52
C TYR A 362 5.18 -8.00 -15.10
N LEU A 363 6.18 -8.61 -14.49
CA LEU A 363 6.28 -8.82 -13.06
C LEU A 363 6.91 -7.57 -12.46
N VAL A 364 6.18 -6.90 -11.59
CA VAL A 364 6.59 -5.66 -10.94
C VAL A 364 6.88 -5.93 -9.47
N ARG A 365 8.03 -5.50 -8.98
CA ARG A 365 8.45 -5.68 -7.59
C ARG A 365 9.34 -4.54 -7.13
N ARG A 366 9.52 -4.40 -5.82
CA ARG A 366 10.53 -3.48 -5.27
C ARG A 366 11.93 -3.92 -5.67
N GLN A 367 12.81 -2.93 -5.89
CA GLN A 367 14.23 -3.17 -6.09
C GLN A 367 14.86 -3.68 -4.79
N GLY A 368 15.70 -4.72 -4.89
CA GLY A 368 16.32 -5.38 -3.75
C GLY A 368 16.23 -6.91 -3.87
N GLU A 369 16.88 -7.60 -2.94
CA GLU A 369 16.78 -9.06 -2.84
C GLU A 369 15.42 -9.46 -2.25
N PRO A 370 14.61 -10.25 -2.98
CA PRO A 370 13.34 -10.74 -2.46
C PRO A 370 13.59 -11.74 -1.32
N ALA A 371 12.63 -11.81 -0.38
CA ALA A 371 12.62 -12.89 0.60
C ALA A 371 12.60 -14.26 -0.10
N GLU A 372 13.18 -15.29 0.52
CA GLU A 372 13.38 -16.61 -0.10
C GLU A 372 12.09 -17.20 -0.70
N GLN A 373 10.96 -17.09 0.01
CA GLN A 373 9.65 -17.53 -0.47
C GLN A 373 9.20 -16.80 -1.75
N LEU A 374 9.39 -15.48 -1.79
CA LEU A 374 9.09 -14.66 -2.95
C LEU A 374 10.06 -14.97 -4.10
N ALA A 375 11.34 -15.23 -3.82
CA ALA A 375 12.32 -15.63 -4.83
C ALA A 375 11.92 -16.96 -5.49
N ARG A 376 11.48 -17.96 -4.71
CA ARG A 376 10.97 -19.23 -5.24
C ARG A 376 9.70 -19.03 -6.06
N PHE A 377 8.77 -18.17 -5.61
CA PHE A 377 7.59 -17.79 -6.40
C PHE A 377 8.00 -17.16 -7.74
N ILE A 378 8.91 -16.20 -7.74
CA ILE A 378 9.44 -15.56 -8.97
C ILE A 378 10.10 -16.59 -9.87
N GLY A 379 10.86 -17.54 -9.32
CA GLY A 379 11.49 -18.63 -10.08
C GLY A 379 10.50 -19.55 -10.80
N ARG A 380 9.26 -19.68 -10.30
CA ARG A 380 8.16 -20.40 -10.97
C ARG A 380 7.52 -19.58 -12.08
N VAL A 381 7.66 -18.26 -12.05
CA VAL A 381 7.25 -17.38 -13.14
C VAL A 381 8.22 -17.58 -14.29
N SER A 382 7.97 -18.64 -15.06
CA SER A 382 8.75 -18.92 -16.26
C SER A 382 8.55 -17.77 -17.25
N PRO A 383 9.62 -17.13 -17.74
CA PRO A 383 9.54 -16.32 -18.93
C PRO A 383 8.95 -17.21 -20.02
N ALA A 384 7.84 -16.80 -20.61
CA ALA A 384 7.31 -17.55 -21.73
C ALA A 384 8.37 -17.58 -22.83
N GLU A 385 8.91 -18.77 -23.14
CA GLU A 385 9.61 -18.98 -24.40
C GLU A 385 8.68 -18.47 -25.52
N SER A 386 9.15 -17.49 -26.30
CA SER A 386 8.38 -16.86 -27.38
C SER A 386 8.16 -17.79 -28.59
N GLN A 387 8.28 -19.10 -28.42
CA GLN A 387 8.14 -20.10 -29.47
C GLN A 387 6.98 -21.05 -29.16
N ALA A 388 6.10 -21.24 -30.15
CA ALA A 388 4.99 -22.19 -30.20
C ALA A 388 3.59 -21.70 -29.77
N LEU A 389 3.06 -20.62 -30.38
CA LEU A 389 1.59 -20.43 -30.50
C LEU A 389 1.11 -19.96 -31.89
N LEU A 390 1.99 -19.87 -32.90
CA LEU A 390 1.53 -19.91 -34.28
C LEU A 390 1.42 -21.40 -34.65
N PRO A 391 0.23 -21.94 -34.97
CA PRO A 391 0.15 -23.30 -35.49
C PRO A 391 0.96 -23.36 -36.79
N ASP A 392 2.05 -24.14 -36.77
CA ASP A 392 2.80 -24.48 -37.97
C ASP A 392 1.88 -25.27 -38.90
N HIS A 393 1.55 -24.65 -40.03
CA HIS A 393 0.94 -25.31 -41.15
C HIS A 393 1.94 -26.27 -41.79
N THR A 394 2.01 -27.50 -41.26
CA THR A 394 2.66 -28.61 -41.98
C THR A 394 1.85 -29.89 -41.85
N SER A 395 0.77 -29.97 -42.63
CA SER A 395 0.22 -31.23 -43.13
C SER A 395 -0.72 -30.94 -44.30
N GLN A 396 -0.13 -30.60 -45.44
CA GLN A 396 -0.65 -31.05 -46.74
C GLN A 396 0.44 -31.92 -47.35
N LYS A 397 0.37 -33.22 -47.06
CA LYS A 397 0.86 -34.24 -47.97
C LYS A 397 -0.36 -34.87 -48.62
N GLU A 398 -0.50 -34.55 -49.90
CA GLU A 398 -0.93 -35.43 -50.99
C GLU A 398 -1.73 -36.67 -50.59
N ILE A 399 -3.00 -36.70 -50.97
CA ILE A 399 -3.57 -37.89 -51.60
C ILE A 399 -4.35 -37.43 -52.83
N ALA A 400 -3.99 -38.05 -53.94
CA ALA A 400 -4.54 -37.92 -55.29
C ALA A 400 -6.04 -38.29 -55.37
#